data_AF-A0A8J4QMF7-F1
#
_entry.id   AF-A0A8J4QMF7-F1
#
_cell.length_a   1.000
_cell.length_b   1.000
_cell.length_c   1.000
_cell.angle_alpha   90.00
_cell.angle_beta   90.00
_cell.angle_gamma   90.00
#
_symmetry.space_group_name_H-M   'P 1'
#
loop_
_entity.id
_entity.type
_entity.pdbx_description
1 polymer ?
#
loop_
_entity_poly.entity_id
_entity_poly.type
_entity_poly.pdbx_seq_one_letter_code
_entity_poly.pdbx_strand_id
1 'polypeptide(L)'
;MAGRLNHDKNSNEALSFIEAFHVLLNDLALFPTALIGLHFQVLDVSPLHTHFAIVLLFFMATIIHHIAYMEIKLQPQDAGYLPILMFICLVSGIIAIELLFAIIISPLWLFMKAFEQKQATMFLALDKLFVLHNSFLLESLLIKAASMYSISIFILYMLTSTKPTYSVRPQFYIGLCATFLIEFAILRF
;
A
#
# COMPACT_ATOMS: atom_id res chain seq x y z
N MET A 1 30.84 12.29 51.81
CA MET A 1 29.75 13.22 51.44
C MET A 1 29.48 13.23 49.93
N ALA A 2 30.51 13.26 49.07
CA ALA A 2 30.38 13.21 47.61
C ALA A 2 29.60 11.99 47.04
N GLY A 3 29.77 10.79 47.61
CA GLY A 3 29.07 9.57 47.13
C GLY A 3 27.55 9.57 47.35
N ARG A 4 27.04 10.28 48.37
CA ARG A 4 25.60 10.36 48.66
C ARG A 4 24.89 11.38 47.75
N LEU A 5 25.58 12.48 47.42
CA LEU A 5 25.14 13.49 46.45
C LEU A 5 25.07 12.95 45.01
N ASN A 6 26.02 12.10 44.60
CA ASN A 6 25.99 11.49 43.27
C ASN A 6 24.86 10.46 43.13
N HIS A 7 24.55 9.71 44.18
CA HIS A 7 23.46 8.73 44.19
C HIS A 7 22.08 9.40 44.08
N ASP A 8 21.87 10.50 44.81
CA ASP A 8 20.61 11.25 44.80
C ASP A 8 20.35 11.91 43.43
N LYS A 9 21.41 12.49 42.82
CA LYS A 9 21.34 13.04 41.46
C LYS A 9 20.96 11.97 40.42
N ASN A 10 21.61 10.81 40.46
CA ASN A 10 21.37 9.74 39.50
C ASN A 10 19.97 9.12 39.63
N SER A 11 19.45 9.03 40.86
CA SER A 11 18.08 8.59 41.14
C SER A 11 17.04 9.57 40.58
N ASN A 12 17.28 10.88 40.72
CA ASN A 12 16.37 11.92 40.21
C ASN A 12 16.31 11.97 38.68
N GLU A 13 17.45 11.74 38.00
CA GLU A 13 17.52 11.66 36.54
C GLU A 13 16.81 10.41 35.99
N ALA A 14 16.92 9.28 36.68
CA ALA A 14 16.20 8.07 36.29
C ALA A 14 14.68 8.20 36.50
N LEU A 15 14.25 8.93 37.54
CA LEU A 15 12.83 9.17 37.81
C LEU A 15 12.19 10.08 36.75
N SER A 16 12.89 11.13 36.31
CA SER A 16 12.40 12.00 35.23
C SER A 16 12.34 11.29 33.89
N PHE A 17 13.28 10.39 33.61
CA PHE A 17 13.21 9.51 32.44
C PHE A 17 11.98 8.59 32.47
N ILE A 18 11.67 7.97 33.62
CA ILE A 18 10.49 7.12 33.78
C ILE A 18 9.20 7.93 33.62
N GLU A 19 9.13 9.15 34.14
CA GLU A 19 7.96 10.02 33.97
C GLU A 19 7.74 10.37 32.49
N ALA A 20 8.79 10.75 31.77
CA ALA A 20 8.72 11.00 30.33
C ALA A 20 8.30 9.74 29.55
N PHE A 21 8.85 8.59 29.93
CA PHE A 21 8.53 7.29 29.32
C PHE A 21 7.07 6.86 29.59
N HIS A 22 6.55 7.10 30.80
CA HIS A 22 5.16 6.81 31.15
C HIS A 22 4.18 7.68 30.36
N VAL A 23 4.47 8.97 30.22
CA VAL A 23 3.67 9.89 29.39
C VAL A 23 3.63 9.42 27.94
N LEU A 24 4.80 9.06 27.39
CA LEU A 24 4.92 8.53 26.03
C LEU A 24 4.13 7.22 25.85
N LEU A 25 4.27 6.27 26.77
CA LEU A 25 3.56 4.99 26.71
C LEU A 25 2.05 5.19 26.79
N ASN A 26 1.56 6.10 27.64
CA ASN A 26 0.14 6.38 27.79
C ASN A 26 -0.47 7.02 26.53
N ASP A 27 0.24 7.97 25.92
CA ASP A 27 -0.17 8.58 24.65
C ASP A 27 -0.21 7.53 23.52
N LEU A 28 0.83 6.68 23.47
CA LEU A 28 0.99 5.65 22.46
C LEU A 28 0.06 4.44 22.67
N ALA A 29 -0.43 4.18 23.89
CA ALA A 29 -1.39 3.11 24.20
C ALA A 29 -2.86 3.52 23.91
N LEU A 30 -3.15 4.81 23.76
CA LEU A 30 -4.48 5.31 23.44
C LEU A 30 -4.81 5.16 21.94
N PHE A 31 -3.82 5.44 21.08
CA PHE A 31 -3.92 5.34 19.62
C PHE A 31 -4.38 3.96 19.06
N PRO A 32 -3.84 2.82 19.54
CA PRO A 32 -4.20 1.49 19.09
C PRO A 32 -5.57 1.10 19.60
N THR A 33 -5.99 1.52 20.79
CA THR A 33 -7.32 1.17 21.32
C THR A 33 -8.43 1.65 20.39
N ALA A 34 -8.29 2.85 19.83
CA ALA A 34 -9.20 3.38 18.81
C ALA A 34 -9.07 2.66 17.45
N LEU A 35 -7.83 2.39 17.01
CA LEU A 35 -7.54 1.73 15.73
C LEU A 35 -8.02 0.27 15.71
N ILE A 36 -7.84 -0.45 16.81
CA ILE A 36 -8.27 -1.82 17.04
C ILE A 36 -9.80 -1.89 16.99
N GLY A 37 -10.49 -0.97 17.67
CA GLY A 37 -11.96 -0.89 17.63
C GLY A 37 -12.51 -0.67 16.22
N LEU A 38 -11.91 0.26 15.46
CA LEU A 38 -12.29 0.53 14.08
C LEU A 38 -11.98 -0.65 13.14
N HIS A 39 -10.82 -1.29 13.30
CA HIS A 39 -10.38 -2.42 12.49
C HIS A 39 -11.34 -3.62 12.59
N PHE A 40 -11.83 -3.92 13.80
CA PHE A 40 -12.76 -5.03 14.00
C PHE A 40 -14.18 -4.73 13.51
N GLN A 41 -14.61 -3.47 13.55
CA GLN A 41 -15.90 -3.08 12.99
C GLN A 41 -15.93 -3.20 11.46
N VAL A 42 -14.79 -2.97 10.79
CA VAL A 42 -14.69 -3.02 9.32
C VAL A 42 -14.58 -4.46 8.78
N LEU A 43 -13.96 -5.37 9.53
CA LEU A 43 -13.66 -6.71 9.03
C LEU A 43 -14.76 -7.76 9.28
N ASP A 44 -15.78 -7.46 10.09
CA ASP A 44 -16.90 -8.37 10.46
C ASP A 44 -16.46 -9.76 10.99
N VAL A 45 -15.16 -9.90 11.32
CA VAL A 45 -14.57 -11.06 11.98
C VAL A 45 -14.31 -10.72 13.44
N SER A 46 -14.71 -11.64 14.31
CA SER A 46 -14.48 -11.49 15.74
C SER A 46 -12.97 -11.46 16.05
N PRO A 47 -12.46 -10.40 16.72
CA PRO A 47 -11.06 -10.27 17.19
C PRO A 47 -10.49 -11.48 17.91
N LEU A 48 -11.42 -12.23 18.50
CA LEU A 48 -11.20 -13.14 19.59
C LEU A 48 -10.34 -14.35 19.20
N HIS A 49 -10.29 -14.70 17.91
CA HIS A 49 -9.76 -16.01 17.52
C HIS A 49 -8.27 -16.03 17.14
N THR A 50 -7.71 -14.91 16.62
CA THR A 50 -6.32 -14.88 16.10
C THR A 50 -5.40 -13.90 16.84
N HIS A 51 -5.90 -12.77 17.33
CA HIS A 51 -5.07 -11.74 17.96
C HIS A 51 -5.43 -11.44 19.42
N PHE A 52 -6.43 -12.14 19.97
CA PHE A 52 -6.89 -11.95 21.36
C PHE A 52 -5.79 -12.13 22.39
N ALA A 53 -4.93 -13.15 22.23
CA ALA A 53 -3.85 -13.40 23.18
C ALA A 53 -2.86 -12.21 23.23
N ILE A 54 -2.51 -11.65 22.07
CA ILE A 54 -1.56 -10.53 21.96
C ILE A 54 -2.16 -9.25 22.54
N VAL A 55 -3.43 -8.96 22.22
CA VAL A 55 -4.15 -7.81 22.75
C VAL A 55 -4.32 -7.92 24.26
N LEU A 56 -4.67 -9.11 24.78
CA LEU A 56 -4.80 -9.36 26.21
C LEU A 56 -3.45 -9.18 26.93
N LEU A 57 -2.36 -9.71 26.37
CA LEU A 57 -1.02 -9.53 26.93
C LEU A 57 -0.60 -8.06 26.96
N PHE A 58 -0.95 -7.27 25.95
CA PHE A 58 -0.69 -5.83 25.92
C PHE A 58 -1.42 -5.09 27.05
N PHE A 59 -2.71 -5.39 27.28
CA PHE A 59 -3.46 -4.80 28.39
C PHE A 59 -2.87 -5.21 29.74
N MET A 60 -2.51 -6.47 29.93
CA MET A 60 -1.90 -6.95 31.18
C MET A 60 -0.55 -6.28 31.43
N ALA A 61 0.31 -6.16 30.42
CA ALA A 61 1.60 -5.47 30.53
C ALA A 61 1.43 -3.97 30.86
N THR A 62 0.45 -3.31 30.25
CA THR A 62 0.14 -1.89 30.50
C THR A 62 -0.39 -1.67 31.91
N ILE A 63 -1.27 -2.55 32.41
CA ILE A 63 -1.77 -2.50 33.79
C ILE A 63 -0.62 -2.70 34.79
N ILE A 64 0.25 -3.70 34.58
CA ILE A 64 1.42 -3.94 35.43
C ILE A 64 2.35 -2.72 35.45
N HIS A 65 2.62 -2.12 34.28
CA HIS A 65 3.43 -0.91 34.17
C HIS A 65 2.81 0.27 34.94
N HIS A 66 1.49 0.48 34.83
CA HIS A 66 0.81 1.58 35.51
C HIS A 66 0.81 1.41 37.03
N ILE A 67 0.60 0.18 37.52
CA ILE A 67 0.68 -0.13 38.95
C ILE A 67 2.09 0.15 39.48
N ALA A 68 3.12 -0.37 38.81
CA ALA A 68 4.51 -0.15 39.21
C ALA A 68 4.90 1.34 39.19
N TYR A 69 4.44 2.10 38.19
CA TYR A 69 4.67 3.54 38.12
C TYR A 69 3.97 4.31 39.25
N MET A 70 2.71 3.98 39.54
CA MET A 70 1.97 4.61 40.65
C MET A 70 2.62 4.30 41.99
N GLU A 71 3.12 3.08 42.20
CA GLU A 71 3.82 2.67 43.41
C GLU A 71 5.14 3.43 43.61
N ILE A 72 5.90 3.67 42.53
CA ILE A 72 7.10 4.55 42.55
C ILE A 72 6.72 5.99 42.93
N LYS A 73 5.59 6.50 42.44
CA LYS A 73 5.13 7.88 42.70
C LYS A 73 4.53 8.08 44.09
N LEU A 74 3.87 7.05 44.64
CA LEU A 74 3.17 7.11 45.93
C LEU A 74 4.06 6.75 47.13
N GLN A 75 5.09 5.92 46.93
CA GLN A 75 5.87 5.35 48.03
C GLN A 75 7.39 5.61 47.90
N PRO A 76 7.86 6.86 48.01
CA PRO A 76 9.23 7.24 47.70
C PRO A 76 10.29 6.90 48.79
N GLN A 77 9.96 6.21 49.89
CA GLN A 77 10.84 6.21 51.09
C GLN A 77 11.56 4.91 51.46
N ASP A 78 11.20 3.74 50.91
CA ASP A 78 11.97 2.50 51.15
C ASP A 78 13.04 2.29 50.07
N ALA A 79 14.26 2.76 50.36
CA ALA A 79 15.40 2.73 49.45
C ALA A 79 15.79 1.32 48.94
N GLY A 80 15.31 0.25 49.58
CA GLY A 80 15.60 -1.14 49.18
C GLY A 80 14.79 -1.66 47.99
N TYR A 81 13.54 -1.20 47.81
CA TYR A 81 12.62 -1.74 46.80
C TYR A 81 12.52 -0.88 45.53
N LEU A 82 12.92 0.39 45.62
CA LEU A 82 12.99 1.33 44.49
C LEU A 82 13.66 0.76 43.22
N PRO A 83 14.87 0.13 43.27
CA PRO A 83 15.51 -0.38 42.07
C PRO A 83 14.75 -1.57 41.44
N ILE A 84 14.06 -2.36 42.27
CA ILE A 84 13.26 -3.51 41.80
C ILE A 84 12.01 -3.01 41.07
N LEU A 85 11.30 -2.03 41.64
CA LEU A 85 10.13 -1.42 41.01
C LEU A 85 10.49 -0.70 39.71
N MET A 86 11.61 0.02 39.65
CA MET A 86 12.11 0.62 38.42
C MET A 86 12.39 -0.43 37.34
N PHE A 87 13.01 -1.55 37.69
CA PHE A 87 13.29 -2.64 36.75
C PHE A 87 11.99 -3.25 36.20
N ILE A 88 11.01 -3.52 37.08
CA ILE A 88 9.69 -4.03 36.68
C ILE A 88 8.97 -3.03 35.75
N CYS A 89 9.00 -1.75 36.08
CA CYS A 89 8.40 -0.67 35.29
C CYS A 89 9.01 -0.57 33.88
N LEU A 90 10.34 -0.67 33.77
CA LEU A 90 11.04 -0.63 32.48
C LEU A 90 10.78 -1.88 31.64
N VAL A 91 10.91 -3.07 32.23
CA VAL A 91 10.70 -4.34 31.50
C VAL A 91 9.25 -4.44 31.01
N SER A 92 8.27 -4.11 31.85
CA SER A 92 6.86 -4.13 31.45
C SER A 92 6.54 -3.10 30.36
N GLY A 93 7.14 -1.91 30.43
CA GLY A 93 6.97 -0.88 29.41
C GLY A 93 7.59 -1.24 28.07
N ILE A 94 8.80 -1.83 28.06
CA ILE A 94 9.44 -2.32 26.83
C ILE A 94 8.57 -3.42 26.20
N ILE A 95 8.08 -4.37 27.00
CA ILE A 95 7.18 -5.43 26.52
C ILE A 95 5.89 -4.83 25.94
N ALA A 96 5.31 -3.79 26.57
CA ALA A 96 4.13 -3.12 26.06
C ALA A 96 4.40 -2.45 24.69
N ILE A 97 5.57 -1.83 24.49
CA ILE A 97 5.96 -1.22 23.20
C ILE A 97 6.17 -2.29 22.12
N GLU A 98 6.81 -3.41 22.45
CA GLU A 98 7.01 -4.51 21.49
C GLU A 98 5.66 -5.11 21.04
N LEU A 99 4.76 -5.36 21.99
CA LEU A 99 3.41 -5.85 21.70
C LEU A 99 2.60 -4.84 20.88
N LEU A 100 2.78 -3.56 21.15
CA LEU A 100 2.17 -2.48 20.37
C LEU A 100 2.60 -2.53 18.90
N PHE A 101 3.90 -2.64 18.63
CA PHE A 101 4.42 -2.75 17.27
C PHE A 101 3.83 -3.97 16.56
N ALA A 102 3.75 -5.12 17.23
CA ALA A 102 3.11 -6.32 16.67
C ALA A 102 1.63 -6.08 16.31
N ILE A 103 0.90 -5.34 17.16
CA ILE A 103 -0.50 -4.98 16.91
C ILE A 103 -0.64 -4.01 15.72
N ILE A 104 0.29 -3.08 15.52
CA ILE A 104 0.28 -2.12 14.40
C ILE A 104 0.70 -2.77 13.07
N ILE A 105 1.66 -3.69 13.10
CA ILE A 105 2.15 -4.38 11.89
C ILE A 105 1.10 -5.33 11.32
N SER A 106 0.28 -5.95 12.18
CA SER A 106 -0.77 -6.89 11.75
C SER A 106 -1.78 -6.31 10.73
N PRO A 107 -2.46 -5.17 11.01
CA PRO A 107 -3.36 -4.54 10.04
C PRO A 107 -2.63 -4.03 8.79
N LEU A 108 -1.38 -3.58 8.93
CA LEU A 108 -0.56 -3.14 7.79
C LEU A 108 -0.27 -4.28 6.82
N TRP A 109 0.03 -5.47 7.35
CA TRP A 109 0.27 -6.68 6.55
C TRP A 109 -0.99 -7.12 5.80
N LEU A 110 -2.14 -7.06 6.46
CA LEU A 110 -3.43 -7.45 5.88
C LEU A 110 -3.87 -6.47 4.78
N PHE A 111 -3.68 -5.16 5.01
CA PHE A 111 -3.91 -4.13 4.02
C PHE A 111 -3.05 -4.35 2.77
N MET A 112 -1.76 -4.66 2.94
CA MET A 112 -0.86 -4.93 1.83
C MET A 112 -1.33 -6.12 0.98
N LYS A 113 -1.74 -7.22 1.61
CA LYS A 113 -2.29 -8.39 0.90
C LYS A 113 -3.56 -8.08 0.12
N ALA A 114 -4.48 -7.34 0.73
CA ALA A 114 -5.72 -6.94 0.07
C ALA A 114 -5.45 -6.01 -1.13
N PHE A 115 -4.46 -5.11 -0.99
CA PHE A 115 -4.02 -4.23 -2.07
C PHE A 115 -3.38 -5.02 -3.21
N GLU A 116 -2.47 -5.96 -2.91
CA GLU A 116 -1.81 -6.81 -3.91
C GLU A 116 -2.83 -7.65 -4.70
N GLN A 117 -3.81 -8.26 -4.02
CA GLN A 117 -4.90 -8.97 -4.67
C GLN A 117 -5.70 -8.06 -5.62
N LYS A 118 -6.01 -6.83 -5.18
CA LYS A 118 -6.76 -5.86 -5.99
C LYS A 118 -5.95 -5.30 -7.15
N GLN A 119 -4.64 -5.16 -6.97
CA GLN A 119 -3.72 -4.75 -8.03
C GLN A 119 -3.59 -5.86 -9.08
N ALA A 120 -3.52 -7.13 -8.67
CA ALA A 120 -3.48 -8.27 -9.58
C ALA A 120 -4.75 -8.37 -10.45
N THR A 121 -5.94 -8.13 -9.88
CA THR A 121 -7.19 -8.13 -10.66
C THR A 121 -7.29 -6.92 -11.59
N MET A 122 -6.84 -5.74 -11.16
CA MET A 122 -6.78 -4.56 -12.02
C MET A 122 -5.79 -4.74 -13.17
N PHE A 123 -4.62 -5.33 -12.90
CA PHE A 123 -3.62 -5.62 -13.91
C PHE A 123 -4.14 -6.62 -14.96
N LEU A 124 -4.84 -7.67 -14.52
CA LEU A 124 -5.51 -8.60 -15.42
C LEU A 124 -6.58 -7.91 -16.28
N ALA A 125 -7.37 -7.00 -15.70
CA ALA A 125 -8.35 -6.22 -16.47
C ALA A 125 -7.67 -5.27 -17.47
N LEU A 126 -6.53 -4.68 -17.10
CA LEU A 126 -5.74 -3.82 -17.98
C LEU A 126 -5.13 -4.60 -19.15
N ASP A 127 -4.62 -5.80 -18.91
CA ASP A 127 -4.10 -6.71 -19.95
C ASP A 127 -5.20 -7.06 -20.97
N LYS A 128 -6.40 -7.42 -20.48
CA LYS A 128 -7.57 -7.67 -21.33
C LYS A 128 -7.98 -6.43 -22.14
N LEU A 129 -7.96 -5.25 -21.51
CA LEU A 129 -8.28 -4.00 -22.17
C LEU A 129 -7.24 -3.64 -23.23
N PHE A 130 -5.95 -3.90 -22.98
CA PHE A 130 -4.88 -3.64 -23.93
C PHE A 130 -4.98 -4.57 -25.16
N VAL A 131 -5.27 -5.86 -24.95
CA VAL A 131 -5.53 -6.81 -26.05
C VAL A 131 -6.74 -6.37 -26.88
N LEU A 132 -7.83 -5.98 -26.22
CA LEU A 132 -9.02 -5.49 -26.90
C LEU A 132 -8.76 -4.17 -27.65
N HIS A 133 -8.02 -3.25 -27.04
CA HIS A 133 -7.66 -1.98 -27.63
C HIS A 133 -6.76 -2.18 -28.85
N ASN A 134 -5.79 -3.10 -28.79
CA ASN A 134 -4.94 -3.44 -29.92
C ASN A 134 -5.76 -4.04 -31.08
N SER A 135 -6.71 -4.94 -30.78
CA SER A 135 -7.63 -5.47 -31.79
C SER A 135 -8.47 -4.36 -32.44
N PHE A 136 -9.01 -3.45 -31.65
CA PHE A 136 -9.79 -2.32 -32.14
C PHE A 136 -8.95 -1.33 -32.95
N LEU A 137 -7.70 -1.09 -32.54
CA LEU A 137 -6.78 -0.21 -33.27
C LEU A 137 -6.47 -0.78 -34.65
N LEU A 138 -6.20 -2.09 -34.75
CA LEU A 138 -6.02 -2.78 -36.02
C LEU A 138 -7.27 -2.71 -36.91
N GLU A 139 -8.46 -2.96 -36.35
CA GLU A 139 -9.71 -2.86 -37.09
C GLU A 139 -9.99 -1.42 -37.58
N SER A 140 -9.75 -0.42 -36.73
CA SER A 140 -9.96 0.99 -37.09
C SER A 140 -8.95 1.50 -38.12
N LEU A 141 -7.69 1.07 -38.07
CA LEU A 141 -6.68 1.37 -39.10
C LEU A 141 -7.03 0.73 -40.44
N LEU A 142 -7.57 -0.50 -40.44
CA LEU A 142 -8.01 -1.17 -41.66
C LEU A 142 -9.18 -0.42 -42.32
N ILE A 143 -10.16 0.02 -41.53
CA ILE A 143 -11.28 0.84 -42.02
C ILE A 143 -10.77 2.19 -42.57
N LYS A 144 -9.82 2.81 -41.87
CA LYS A 144 -9.20 4.07 -42.29
C LYS A 144 -8.43 3.91 -43.61
N ALA A 145 -7.60 2.87 -43.74
CA ALA A 145 -6.89 2.57 -44.98
C ALA A 145 -7.88 2.31 -46.12
N ALA A 146 -8.87 1.43 -45.91
CA ALA A 146 -9.88 1.11 -46.92
C ALA A 146 -10.63 2.35 -47.45
N SER A 147 -10.97 3.29 -46.56
CA SER A 147 -11.62 4.55 -46.96
C SER A 147 -10.69 5.46 -47.77
N MET A 148 -9.42 5.63 -47.39
CA MET A 148 -8.46 6.42 -48.15
C MET A 148 -8.20 5.83 -49.55
N TYR A 149 -8.03 4.52 -49.66
CA TYR A 149 -7.80 3.85 -50.95
C TYR A 149 -9.03 3.90 -51.86
N SER A 150 -10.23 3.75 -51.31
CA SER A 150 -11.49 3.90 -52.06
C SER A 150 -11.62 5.29 -52.66
N ILE A 151 -11.31 6.34 -51.89
CA ILE A 151 -11.33 7.73 -52.36
C ILE A 151 -10.26 7.97 -53.44
N SER A 152 -9.04 7.42 -53.29
CA SER A 152 -8.00 7.53 -54.31
C SER A 152 -8.39 6.87 -55.64
N ILE A 153 -8.98 5.67 -55.60
CA ILE A 153 -9.47 4.97 -56.79
C ILE A 153 -10.58 5.78 -57.47
N PHE A 154 -11.50 6.38 -56.69
CA PHE A 154 -12.55 7.23 -57.21
C PHE A 154 -12.01 8.50 -57.89
N ILE A 155 -11.03 9.17 -57.27
CA ILE A 155 -10.37 10.35 -57.85
C ILE A 155 -9.64 9.97 -59.14
N LEU A 156 -8.87 8.88 -59.15
CA LEU A 156 -8.19 8.40 -60.35
C LEU A 156 -9.15 8.00 -61.46
N TYR A 157 -10.28 7.38 -61.11
CA TYR A 157 -11.34 7.06 -62.05
C TYR A 157 -11.90 8.33 -62.71
N MET A 158 -12.21 9.35 -61.90
CA MET A 158 -12.68 10.65 -62.39
C MET A 158 -11.63 11.36 -63.25
N LEU A 159 -10.35 11.35 -62.84
CA LEU A 159 -9.24 11.99 -63.54
C LEU A 159 -8.95 11.34 -64.90
N THR A 160 -9.04 10.01 -64.96
CA THR A 160 -8.68 9.23 -66.16
C THR A 160 -9.82 9.17 -67.18
N SER A 161 -11.04 9.67 -66.86
CA SER A 161 -12.19 9.74 -67.77
C SER A 161 -11.96 10.60 -69.03
N THR A 162 -10.83 11.31 -69.11
CA THR A 162 -10.39 12.07 -70.28
C THR A 162 -9.70 11.16 -71.33
N LYS A 163 -10.05 11.34 -72.61
CA LYS A 163 -9.82 10.38 -73.71
C LYS A 163 -8.36 9.97 -74.05
N PRO A 164 -7.27 10.69 -73.74
CA PRO A 164 -5.93 10.28 -74.20
C PRO A 164 -5.17 9.30 -73.28
N THR A 165 -5.71 8.92 -72.12
CA THR A 165 -4.92 8.27 -71.04
C THR A 165 -5.29 6.79 -70.79
N TYR A 166 -5.76 6.07 -71.81
CA TYR A 166 -6.33 4.72 -71.64
C TYR A 166 -5.29 3.62 -71.41
N SER A 167 -4.07 3.76 -71.94
CA SER A 167 -3.06 2.68 -71.89
C SER A 167 -2.35 2.53 -70.54
N VAL A 168 -2.27 3.59 -69.72
CA VAL A 168 -1.56 3.58 -68.43
C VAL A 168 -2.46 3.28 -67.23
N ARG A 169 -3.78 3.27 -67.44
CA ARG A 169 -4.81 3.08 -66.42
C ARG A 169 -4.68 1.78 -65.60
N PRO A 170 -4.48 0.58 -66.20
CA PRO A 170 -4.38 -0.66 -65.42
C PRO A 170 -3.11 -0.73 -64.57
N GLN A 171 -2.02 -0.06 -64.96
CA GLN A 171 -0.76 -0.07 -64.21
C GLN A 171 -0.89 0.67 -62.86
N PHE A 172 -1.61 1.80 -62.84
CA PHE A 172 -1.88 2.53 -61.59
C PHE A 172 -2.84 1.77 -60.65
N TYR A 173 -3.84 1.07 -61.18
CA TYR A 173 -4.74 0.23 -60.36
C TYR A 173 -4.01 -0.99 -59.77
N ILE A 174 -3.17 -1.67 -60.56
CA ILE A 174 -2.32 -2.77 -60.06
C ILE A 174 -1.39 -2.26 -58.95
N GLY A 175 -0.77 -1.09 -59.13
CA GLY A 175 0.13 -0.48 -58.15
C GLY A 175 -0.57 -0.16 -56.83
N LEU A 176 -1.75 0.46 -56.87
CA LEU A 176 -2.54 0.76 -55.66
C LEU A 176 -2.99 -0.50 -54.92
N CYS A 177 -3.43 -1.53 -55.64
CA CYS A 177 -3.77 -2.82 -55.03
C CYS A 177 -2.54 -3.48 -54.38
N ALA A 178 -1.37 -3.43 -55.03
CA ALA A 178 -0.15 -3.98 -54.46
C ALA A 178 0.27 -3.23 -53.18
N THR A 179 0.24 -1.90 -53.17
CA THR A 179 0.57 -1.09 -51.98
C THR A 179 -0.40 -1.36 -50.82
N PHE A 180 -1.70 -1.49 -51.09
CA PHE A 180 -2.68 -1.85 -50.07
C PHE A 180 -2.41 -3.23 -49.45
N LEU A 181 -2.10 -4.23 -50.27
CA LEU A 181 -1.75 -5.58 -49.77
C LEU A 181 -0.47 -5.58 -48.94
N ILE A 182 0.52 -4.75 -49.30
CA ILE A 182 1.76 -4.59 -48.53
C ILE A 182 1.47 -3.93 -47.19
N GLU A 183 0.70 -2.84 -47.13
CA GLU A 183 0.32 -2.20 -45.87
C GLU A 183 -0.50 -3.13 -44.98
N PHE A 184 -1.43 -3.91 -45.57
CA PHE A 184 -2.18 -4.91 -44.83
C PHE A 184 -1.27 -6.03 -44.27
N ALA A 185 -0.28 -6.48 -45.04
CA ALA A 185 0.69 -7.47 -44.58
C ALA A 185 1.56 -6.92 -43.44
N ILE A 186 2.01 -5.66 -43.53
CA ILE A 186 2.81 -4.99 -42.49
C ILE A 186 1.99 -4.75 -41.21
N LEU A 187 0.70 -4.44 -41.31
CA LEU A 187 -0.17 -4.24 -40.14
C LEU A 187 -0.56 -5.55 -39.44
N ARG A 188 -0.44 -6.69 -40.13
CA ARG A 188 -0.82 -8.01 -39.60
C ARG A 188 0.36 -8.79 -39.01
N PHE A 189 1.59 -8.49 -39.43
CA PHE A 189 2.82 -9.18 -39.04
C PHE A 189 3.65 -8.34 -38.06
#